data_AF-A0A527XPU3-F1
#
_entry.id   AF-A0A527XPU3-F1
#
_cell.length_a   1.000
_cell.length_b   1.000
_cell.length_c   1.000
_cell.angle_alpha   90.00
_cell.angle_beta   90.00
_cell.angle_gamma   90.00
#
_symmetry.space_group_name_H-M   'P 1'
#
loop_
_entity.id
_entity.type
_entity.pdbx_description
1 polymer ?
#
loop_
_entity_poly.entity_id
_entity_poly.type
_entity_poly.pdbx_seq_one_letter_code
_entity_poly.pdbx_strand_id
1 'polypeptide(L)' 'IQGRTVTLTYDNGQKKQIAIPQTTPIVTFATATPADLTPGAAVFVNAERGGDGKLAANRVVVGNHGIAPPM' A
#
# COMPACT_ATOMS: atom_id res chain seq x y z
N ILE A 1 -23.56 -6.69 -14.01
CA ILE A 1 -22.11 -6.95 -13.77
C ILE A 1 -22.03 -8.04 -12.70
N GLN A 2 -21.47 -9.21 -13.00
CA GLN A 2 -21.23 -10.26 -11.99
C GLN A 2 -19.75 -10.20 -11.59
N GLY A 3 -19.43 -9.57 -10.47
CA GLY A 3 -18.07 -9.36 -10.01
C GLY A 3 -17.95 -8.31 -8.91
N ARG A 4 -16.71 -8.03 -8.48
CA ARG A 4 -16.41 -6.99 -7.49
C ARG A 4 -16.73 -5.62 -8.08
N THR A 5 -17.49 -4.80 -7.36
CA THR A 5 -17.80 -3.44 -7.80
C THR A 5 -17.62 -2.44 -6.66
N VAL A 6 -17.12 -1.25 -6.98
CA VAL A 6 -17.08 -0.11 -6.06
C VAL A 6 -18.17 0.88 -6.49
N THR A 7 -18.91 1.40 -5.53
CA THR A 7 -19.89 2.47 -5.76
C THR A 7 -19.25 3.79 -5.37
N LEU A 8 -19.04 4.66 -6.35
CA LEU A 8 -18.63 6.04 -6.14
C LEU A 8 -19.87 6.88 -5.91
N THR A 9 -19.93 7.59 -4.77
CA THR A 9 -20.94 8.61 -4.50
C THR A 9 -20.27 9.98 -4.66
N TYR A 10 -20.78 10.80 -5.57
CA TYR A 10 -20.33 12.17 -5.75
C TYR A 10 -21.06 13.11 -4.78
N ASP A 11 -20.45 14.26 -4.47
CA ASP A 11 -21.01 15.24 -3.51
C ASP A 11 -22.39 15.79 -3.93
N ASN A 12 -22.69 15.75 -5.23
CA ASN A 12 -24.01 16.09 -5.78
C ASN A 12 -25.06 14.97 -5.65
N GLY A 13 -24.73 13.87 -4.96
CA GLY A 13 -25.59 12.71 -4.75
C GLY A 13 -25.61 11.69 -5.90
N GLN A 14 -24.95 11.96 -7.03
CA GLN A 14 -24.88 10.98 -8.13
C GLN A 14 -24.07 9.75 -7.71
N LYS A 15 -24.49 8.57 -8.21
CA LYS A 15 -23.80 7.30 -7.94
C LYS A 15 -23.29 6.70 -9.24
N LYS A 16 -22.05 6.20 -9.23
CA LYS A 16 -21.46 5.44 -10.34
C LYS A 16 -20.93 4.12 -9.82
N GLN A 17 -21.36 3.02 -10.44
CA GLN A 17 -20.81 1.70 -10.17
C GLN A 17 -19.62 1.43 -11.08
N ILE A 18 -18.50 1.05 -10.49
CA ILE A 18 -17.24 0.75 -11.19
C ILE A 18 -16.96 -0.74 -11.02
N ALA A 19 -16.85 -1.47 -12.13
CA ALA A 19 -16.44 -2.87 -12.13
C ALA A 19 -14.94 -3.00 -11.89
N ILE A 20 -14.55 -3.88 -10.96
CA ILE A 20 -13.15 -4.21 -10.71
C ILE A 20 -12.86 -5.58 -11.33
N PRO A 21 -11.87 -5.68 -12.24
CA PRO A 21 -11.42 -6.96 -12.78
C PRO A 21 -11.07 -7.96 -11.68
N GLN A 22 -11.36 -9.24 -11.91
CA GLN A 22 -11.06 -10.30 -10.93
C GLN A 22 -9.55 -10.47 -10.68
N THR A 23 -8.74 -10.10 -11.68
CA THR A 23 -7.27 -10.15 -11.64
C THR A 23 -6.64 -8.96 -10.91
N THR A 24 -7.42 -7.94 -10.53
CA THR A 24 -6.88 -6.79 -9.80
C THR A 24 -6.41 -7.22 -8.41
N PRO A 25 -5.12 -7.09 -8.07
CA PRO A 25 -4.64 -7.41 -6.74
C PRO A 25 -5.21 -6.43 -5.73
N ILE A 26 -5.72 -6.96 -4.62
CA ILE A 26 -6.09 -6.18 -3.44
C ILE A 26 -4.93 -6.31 -2.48
N VAL A 27 -4.36 -5.17 -2.11
CA VAL A 27 -3.19 -5.07 -1.25
C VAL A 27 -3.58 -4.34 0.03
N THR A 28 -3.11 -4.84 1.16
CA THR A 28 -3.32 -4.27 2.48
C THR A 28 -2.09 -4.50 3.33
N PHE A 29 -1.95 -3.76 4.43
CA PHE A 29 -0.89 -4.03 5.40
C PHE A 29 -1.20 -5.31 6.19
N ALA A 30 -0.15 -6.08 6.45
CA ALA A 30 -0.16 -7.20 7.38
C ALA A 30 0.86 -6.95 8.49
N THR A 31 0.74 -7.67 9.60
CA THR A 31 1.75 -7.67 10.65
C THR A 31 3.08 -8.17 10.08
N ALA A 32 4.17 -7.49 10.44
CA ALA A 32 5.53 -7.86 10.06
C ALA A 32 6.43 -7.90 11.29
N THR A 33 7.56 -8.57 11.15
CA THR A 33 8.64 -8.70 12.12
C THR A 33 9.94 -8.17 11.52
N PRO A 34 10.97 -7.90 12.34
CA PRO A 34 12.28 -7.50 11.82
C PRO A 34 12.90 -8.49 10.82
N ALA A 35 12.53 -9.78 10.90
CA ALA A 35 13.06 -10.82 10.01
C ALA A 35 12.52 -10.71 8.56
N ASP A 36 11.40 -10.01 8.36
CA ASP A 36 10.83 -9.81 7.03
C ASP A 36 11.65 -8.78 6.21
N LEU A 37 12.43 -7.93 6.89
CA LEU A 37 13.33 -6.98 6.24
C LEU A 37 14.63 -7.67 5.82
N THR A 38 14.67 -8.11 4.57
CA THR A 38 15.80 -8.83 3.98
C THR A 38 16.53 -8.00 2.93
N PRO A 39 17.82 -8.27 2.66
CA PRO A 39 18.54 -7.61 1.57
C PRO A 39 17.81 -7.77 0.22
N GLY A 40 17.64 -6.66 -0.49
CA GLY A 40 16.95 -6.63 -1.79
C GLY A 40 15.43 -6.47 -1.73
N ALA A 41 14.82 -6.50 -0.54
CA ALA A 41 13.39 -6.23 -0.40
C ALA A 41 13.08 -4.75 -0.77
N ALA A 42 12.05 -4.54 -1.59
CA ALA A 42 11.53 -3.20 -1.83
C ALA A 42 10.86 -2.68 -0.55
N VAL A 43 11.22 -1.48 -0.13
CA VAL A 43 10.64 -0.83 1.04
C VAL A 43 10.08 0.53 0.69
N PHE A 44 9.05 0.93 1.41
CA PHE A 44 8.64 2.33 1.49
C PHE A 44 8.81 2.81 2.93
N VAL A 45 9.41 4.00 3.06
CA VAL A 45 9.74 4.60 4.35
C VAL A 45 9.41 6.09 4.30
N ASN A 46 8.48 6.53 5.14
CA ASN A 46 8.36 7.95 5.47
C ASN A 46 9.40 8.24 6.57
N ALA A 47 10.44 9.01 6.22
CA ALA A 47 11.54 9.30 7.12
C ALA A 47 11.80 10.81 7.20
N GLU A 48 12.27 11.24 8.37
CA GLU A 48 12.82 12.58 8.58
C GLU A 48 14.34 12.53 8.51
N ARG A 49 14.93 13.56 7.90
CA ARG A 49 16.39 13.70 7.85
C ARG A 49 16.84 14.56 9.02
N GLY A 50 17.69 13.99 9.87
CA GLY A 50 18.34 14.70 10.99
C GLY A 50 19.46 15.63 10.54
N GLY A 51 19.90 16.51 11.44
CA GLY A 51 21.02 17.43 11.19
C GLY A 51 22.37 16.74 11.00
N ASP A 52 22.50 15.49 11.45
CA ASP A 52 23.64 14.60 11.18
C ASP A 52 23.55 13.88 9.82
N GLY A 53 22.51 14.20 9.03
CA GLY A 53 22.25 13.63 7.72
C GLY A 53 21.60 12.25 7.73
N LYS A 54 21.38 11.63 8.90
CA LYS A 54 20.74 10.30 8.99
C LYS A 54 19.22 10.40 8.80
N LEU A 55 18.63 9.29 8.38
CA LEU A 55 17.18 9.15 8.28
C LEU A 55 16.64 8.46 9.53
N ALA A 56 15.63 9.04 10.16
CA ALA A 56 14.87 8.44 11.25
C ALA A 56 13.44 8.17 10.78
N ALA A 57 12.93 6.97 11.08
CA ALA A 57 11.56 6.58 10.75
C ALA A 57 10.97 5.74 11.89
N ASN A 58 9.67 5.89 12.12
CA ASN A 58 8.93 5.08 13.08
C ASN A 58 8.46 3.75 12.51
N ARG A 59 8.37 3.63 11.17
CA ARG A 59 7.86 2.46 10.47
C ARG A 59 8.56 2.27 9.14
N VAL A 60 8.88 1.01 8.84
CA VAL A 60 9.28 0.55 7.51
C VAL A 60 8.17 -0.36 6.99
N VAL A 61 7.70 -0.11 5.77
CA VAL A 61 6.79 -1.02 5.09
C VAL A 61 7.60 -1.83 4.09
N VAL A 62 7.59 -3.16 4.26
CA VAL A 62 8.36 -4.10 3.45
C VAL A 62 7.45 -4.73 2.41
N GLY A 63 7.91 -4.81 1.17
CA GLY A 63 7.23 -5.52 0.10
C GLY A 63 7.16 -7.02 0.42
N ASN A 64 6.01 -7.62 0.15
CA ASN A 64 5.77 -9.04 0.43
C ASN A 64 5.26 -9.73 -0.84
N HIS A 65 5.59 -11.01 -1.01
CA HIS A 65 5.22 -11.82 -2.19
C HIS A 65 5.59 -11.17 -3.54
N GLY A 66 6.72 -10.45 -3.58
CA GLY A 66 7.18 -9.75 -4.79
C GLY A 66 6.41 -8.48 -5.14
N ILE A 67 5.49 -8.02 -4.26
CA ILE A 67 4.72 -6.80 -4.45
C ILE A 67 5.44 -5.66 -3.73
N ALA A 68 5.85 -4.63 -4.48
CA ALA A 68 6.35 -3.40 -3.90
C ALA A 68 5.24 -2.71 -3.09
N PRO A 69 5.53 -2.16 -1.90
CA PRO A 69 4.53 -1.46 -1.10
C PRO A 69 3.87 -0.32 -1.92
N PRO A 70 2.54 -0.27 -1.98
CA PRO A 70 1.82 0.80 -2.67
C PRO A 70 1.75 2.04 -1.77
N MET A 71 2.52 3.08 -2.08
CA MET A 71 2.42 4.43 -1.49
C MET A 71 2.87 5.49 -2.47
#